data_AF-A0A2R6N946-F1
#
_entry.id   AF-A0A2R6N946-F1
#
_cell.length_a   1.000
_cell.length_b   1.000
_cell.length_c   1.000
_cell.angle_alpha   90.00
_cell.angle_beta   90.00
_cell.angle_gamma   90.00
#
_symmetry.space_group_name_H-M   'P 1'
#
loop_
_entity.id
_entity.type
_entity.pdbx_description
1 polymer ?
#
loop_
_entity_poly.entity_id
_entity_poly.type
_entity_poly.pdbx_seq_one_letter_code
_entity_poly.pdbx_strand_id
1 'polypeptide(L)'
;MNDDPAATNSEDSPEEPVLDELFAVIEERRETLPEESYTASLFTHEKGENAVLEKLGEETTELVLAAKDDDREELLHESADIVYHLLVLLAMKNADVGDLRAELRARR
;
A
#
# COMPACT_ATOMS: atom_id res chain seq x y z
N MET A 1 34.62 -9.62 -41.09
CA MET A 1 33.47 -10.29 -40.48
C MET A 1 33.09 -9.46 -39.27
N ASN A 2 31.90 -8.87 -39.28
CA ASN A 2 31.38 -8.11 -38.15
C ASN A 2 30.68 -9.11 -37.23
N ASP A 3 31.27 -9.39 -36.09
CA ASP A 3 30.58 -9.98 -34.95
C ASP A 3 30.70 -8.96 -33.81
N ASP A 4 29.78 -8.01 -33.83
CA ASP A 4 29.50 -7.12 -32.70
C ASP A 4 28.44 -7.85 -31.87
N PRO A 5 28.74 -8.32 -30.64
CA PRO A 5 27.72 -8.93 -29.81
C PRO A 5 26.81 -7.80 -29.33
N ALA A 6 25.68 -7.66 -30.02
CA ALA A 6 24.62 -6.74 -29.67
C ALA A 6 24.45 -6.71 -28.16
N ALA A 7 24.66 -5.52 -27.61
CA ALA A 7 24.47 -5.17 -26.22
C ALA A 7 23.20 -5.85 -25.69
N THR A 8 23.36 -6.65 -24.65
CA THR A 8 22.26 -7.02 -23.76
C THR A 8 21.66 -5.73 -23.25
N ASN A 9 20.51 -5.36 -23.83
CA ASN A 9 19.74 -4.19 -23.46
C ASN A 9 19.23 -4.41 -22.03
N SER A 10 19.98 -3.89 -21.04
CA SER A 10 19.65 -3.93 -19.62
C SER A 10 18.75 -2.76 -19.25
N GLU A 11 17.59 -2.64 -19.91
CA GLU A 11 16.63 -1.53 -19.70
C GLU A 11 15.19 -2.03 -19.63
N ASP A 12 14.95 -3.10 -18.88
CA ASP A 12 13.60 -3.49 -18.48
C ASP A 12 13.68 -4.22 -17.13
N SER A 13 14.23 -3.52 -16.13
CA SER A 13 13.84 -3.83 -14.76
C SER A 13 12.41 -3.35 -14.65
N PRO A 14 11.38 -4.22 -14.51
CA PRO A 14 10.10 -3.70 -14.06
C PRO A 14 10.42 -3.07 -12.71
N GLU A 15 10.25 -1.75 -12.58
CA GLU A 15 10.10 -1.19 -11.24
C GLU A 15 9.03 -2.05 -10.58
N GLU A 16 9.41 -2.86 -9.59
CA GLU A 16 8.42 -3.58 -8.81
C GLU A 16 7.49 -2.48 -8.28
N PRO A 17 6.21 -2.46 -8.69
CA PRO A 17 5.38 -1.31 -8.42
C PRO A 17 5.31 -1.13 -6.91
N VAL A 18 5.60 0.05 -6.38
CA VAL A 18 5.68 0.35 -4.93
C VAL A 18 4.55 -0.27 -4.08
N LEU A 19 3.35 -0.43 -4.66
CA LEU A 19 2.21 -1.09 -4.01
C LEU A 19 2.39 -2.59 -3.82
N ASP A 20 3.03 -3.29 -4.76
CA ASP A 20 3.35 -4.72 -4.65
C ASP A 20 4.41 -4.96 -3.57
N GLU A 21 5.48 -4.16 -3.56
CA GLU A 21 6.52 -4.23 -2.52
C GLU A 21 5.91 -3.96 -1.13
N LEU A 22 5.13 -2.88 -1.01
CA LEU A 22 4.49 -2.52 0.25
C LEU A 22 3.51 -3.61 0.71
N PHE A 23 2.71 -4.17 -0.19
CA PHE A 23 1.78 -5.24 0.16
C PHE A 23 2.51 -6.54 0.54
N ALA A 24 3.62 -6.87 -0.11
CA ALA A 24 4.46 -8.01 0.27
C ALA A 24 5.01 -7.84 1.69
N VAL A 25 5.46 -6.64 2.06
CA VAL A 25 5.87 -6.34 3.44
C VAL A 25 4.70 -6.48 4.41
N ILE A 26 3.50 -5.99 4.06
CA ILE A 26 2.31 -6.12 4.91
C ILE A 26 1.96 -7.59 5.15
N GLU A 27 1.97 -8.42 4.11
CA GLU A 27 1.74 -9.86 4.20
C GLU A 27 2.81 -10.57 5.03
N GLU A 28 4.10 -10.24 4.82
CA GLU A 28 5.19 -10.77 5.65
C GLU A 28 4.97 -10.44 7.14
N ARG A 29 4.57 -9.19 7.46
CA ARG A 29 4.30 -8.78 8.83
C ARG A 29 3.05 -9.45 9.41
N ARG A 30 2.04 -9.73 8.59
CA ARG A 30 0.84 -10.51 8.97
C ARG A 30 1.22 -11.93 9.40
N GLU A 31 2.16 -12.55 8.70
CA GLU A 31 2.62 -13.91 8.98
C GLU A 31 3.61 -13.99 10.15
N THR A 32 4.58 -13.07 10.19
CA THR A 32 5.72 -13.13 11.12
C THR A 32 5.44 -12.48 12.48
N LEU A 33 4.46 -11.56 12.55
CA LEU A 33 4.04 -10.85 13.76
C LEU A 33 5.18 -10.33 14.67
N PRO A 34 6.19 -9.60 14.14
CA PRO A 34 7.30 -9.08 14.93
C PRO A 34 6.85 -8.03 15.94
N GLU A 35 7.33 -8.16 17.19
CA GLU A 35 6.83 -7.42 18.36
C GLU A 35 6.91 -5.88 18.23
N GLU A 36 7.92 -5.34 17.53
CA GLU A 36 8.11 -3.88 17.37
C GLU A 36 7.53 -3.31 16.06
N SER A 37 6.83 -4.11 15.25
CA SER A 37 6.26 -3.62 14.00
C SER A 37 4.90 -2.98 14.21
N TYR A 38 4.77 -1.74 13.73
CA TYR A 38 3.47 -1.07 13.64
C TYR A 38 2.43 -1.91 12.88
N THR A 39 2.79 -2.44 11.72
CA THR A 39 1.92 -3.30 10.90
C THR A 39 1.49 -4.55 11.65
N ALA A 40 2.41 -5.23 12.35
CA ALA A 40 2.06 -6.40 13.16
C ALA A 40 1.07 -6.03 14.26
N SER A 41 1.25 -4.87 14.90
CA SER A 41 0.36 -4.40 15.96
C SER A 41 -1.09 -4.19 15.47
N LEU A 42 -1.28 -3.79 14.21
CA LEU A 42 -2.61 -3.69 13.58
C LEU A 42 -3.29 -5.06 13.44
N PHE A 43 -2.53 -6.11 13.10
CA PHE A 43 -3.07 -7.48 12.97
C PHE A 43 -3.35 -8.14 14.33
N THR A 44 -2.59 -7.80 15.36
CA THR A 44 -2.76 -8.34 16.72
C THR A 44 -3.59 -7.47 17.64
N HIS A 45 -4.10 -6.34 17.14
CA HIS A 45 -4.84 -5.37 17.96
C HIS A 45 -6.08 -6.03 18.59
N GLU A 46 -6.37 -5.73 19.85
CA GLU A 46 -7.52 -6.33 20.57
C GLU A 46 -8.88 -5.99 19.93
N LYS A 47 -8.96 -4.81 19.30
CA LYS A 47 -10.12 -4.38 18.50
C LYS A 47 -10.26 -5.12 17.16
N GLY A 48 -9.26 -5.91 16.77
CA GLY A 48 -9.16 -6.56 15.47
C GLY A 48 -9.27 -5.56 14.33
N GLU A 49 -10.04 -5.92 13.30
CA GLU A 49 -10.32 -5.10 12.11
C GLU A 49 -10.78 -3.67 12.43
N ASN A 50 -11.51 -3.46 13.53
CA ASN A 50 -11.99 -2.13 13.90
C ASN A 50 -10.85 -1.12 14.12
N ALA A 51 -9.66 -1.56 14.55
CA ALA A 51 -8.51 -0.67 14.69
C ALA A 51 -8.08 -0.05 13.35
N VAL A 52 -8.04 -0.87 12.29
CA VAL A 52 -7.69 -0.41 10.94
C VAL A 52 -8.81 0.45 10.35
N LEU A 53 -10.07 0.11 10.61
CA LEU A 53 -11.22 0.91 10.16
C LEU A 53 -11.27 2.28 10.85
N GLU A 54 -10.95 2.36 12.14
CA GLU A 54 -10.82 3.63 12.87
C GLU A 54 -9.74 4.52 12.24
N LYS A 55 -8.54 3.96 11.98
CA LYS A 55 -7.45 4.67 11.28
C LYS A 55 -7.88 5.15 9.90
N LEU A 56 -8.48 4.28 9.08
CA LEU A 56 -8.93 4.68 7.74
C LEU A 56 -9.94 5.84 7.79
N GLY A 57 -10.81 5.89 8.80
CA GLY A 57 -11.75 7.00 9.00
C GLY A 57 -11.08 8.29 9.48
N GLU A 58 -10.07 8.18 10.32
CA GLU A 58 -9.21 9.30 10.77
C GLU A 58 -8.51 9.95 9.57
N GLU A 59 -7.71 9.18 8.83
CA GLU A 59 -6.91 9.73 7.71
C GLU A 59 -7.81 10.29 6.59
N THR A 60 -8.99 9.68 6.39
CA THR A 60 -9.98 10.23 5.45
C THR A 60 -10.48 11.60 5.89
N THR A 61 -10.68 11.79 7.18
CA THR A 61 -11.09 13.09 7.73
C THR A 61 -9.96 14.11 7.59
N GLU A 62 -8.73 13.71 7.87
CA GLU A 62 -7.53 14.56 7.75
C GLU A 62 -7.25 14.94 6.29
N LEU A 63 -7.35 13.99 5.35
CA LEU A 63 -7.28 14.25 3.91
C LEU A 63 -8.31 15.32 3.47
N VAL A 64 -9.55 15.21 3.94
CA VAL A 64 -10.62 16.18 3.61
C VAL A 64 -10.28 17.57 4.13
N LEU A 65 -9.72 17.67 5.34
CA LEU A 65 -9.28 18.94 5.93
C LEU A 65 -8.08 19.52 5.17
N ALA A 66 -7.07 18.71 4.87
CA ALA A 66 -5.89 19.11 4.09
C ALA A 66 -6.29 19.63 2.70
N ALA A 67 -7.20 18.93 2.02
CA ALA A 67 -7.74 19.35 0.73
C ALA A 67 -8.50 20.69 0.83
N LYS A 68 -9.29 20.86 1.89
CA LYS A 68 -10.05 22.10 2.13
C LYS A 68 -9.12 23.29 2.38
N ASP A 69 -7.99 23.07 3.02
CA ASP A 69 -7.06 24.12 3.43
C ASP A 69 -5.93 24.36 2.42
N ASP A 70 -6.01 23.72 1.24
CA ASP A 70 -5.00 23.75 0.16
C ASP A 70 -3.59 23.33 0.64
N ASP A 71 -3.52 22.48 1.67
CA ASP A 71 -2.27 21.94 2.18
C ASP A 71 -1.84 20.72 1.38
N ARG A 72 -0.94 20.94 0.42
CA ARG A 72 -0.47 19.89 -0.48
C ARG A 72 0.40 18.84 0.22
N GLU A 73 1.15 19.22 1.26
CA GLU A 73 2.03 18.28 1.96
C GLU A 73 1.18 17.29 2.75
N GLU A 74 0.27 17.82 3.56
CA GLU A 74 -0.67 17.02 4.34
C GLU A 74 -1.59 16.18 3.45
N LEU A 75 -2.09 16.75 2.34
CA LEU A 75 -2.90 16.01 1.38
C LEU A 75 -2.20 14.75 0.87
N LEU A 76 -0.90 14.85 0.55
CA LEU A 76 -0.12 13.71 0.06
C LEU A 76 0.20 12.72 1.19
N HIS A 77 0.45 13.22 2.40
CA HIS A 77 0.68 12.40 3.58
C HIS A 77 -0.54 11.52 3.89
N GLU A 78 -1.71 12.14 4.05
CA GLU A 78 -2.95 11.43 4.38
C GLU A 78 -3.41 10.53 3.24
N SER A 79 -3.16 10.91 1.98
CA SER A 79 -3.40 10.02 0.85
C SER A 79 -2.59 8.74 0.95
N ALA A 80 -1.33 8.82 1.39
CA ALA A 80 -0.47 7.66 1.56
C ALA A 80 -0.94 6.78 2.73
N ASP A 81 -1.35 7.38 3.85
CA ASP A 81 -1.85 6.63 5.01
C ASP A 81 -3.19 5.95 4.72
N ILE A 82 -4.09 6.59 3.97
CA ILE A 82 -5.30 5.93 3.44
C ILE A 82 -4.94 4.71 2.60
N VAL A 83 -3.99 4.84 1.66
CA VAL A 83 -3.58 3.72 0.80
C VAL A 83 -2.97 2.62 1.65
N TYR A 84 -2.09 2.94 2.61
CA TYR A 84 -1.47 1.97 3.50
C TYR A 84 -2.51 1.20 4.32
N HIS A 85 -3.44 1.91 4.99
CA HIS A 85 -4.49 1.28 5.79
C HIS A 85 -5.49 0.49 4.95
N LEU A 86 -5.76 0.93 3.71
CA LEU A 86 -6.52 0.15 2.74
C LEU A 86 -5.80 -1.17 2.40
N LEU A 87 -4.49 -1.15 2.15
CA LEU A 87 -3.72 -2.37 1.86
C LEU A 87 -3.72 -3.34 3.06
N VAL A 88 -3.57 -2.84 4.29
CA VAL A 88 -3.70 -3.67 5.50
C VAL A 88 -5.08 -4.29 5.61
N LEU A 89 -6.14 -3.52 5.34
CA LEU A 89 -7.51 -4.03 5.35
C LEU A 89 -7.72 -5.11 4.27
N LEU A 90 -7.19 -4.93 3.06
CA LEU A 90 -7.25 -5.96 2.01
C LEU A 90 -6.58 -7.27 2.46
N ALA A 91 -5.39 -7.18 3.05
CA ALA A 91 -4.70 -8.34 3.62
C ALA A 91 -5.53 -9.05 4.72
N MET A 92 -6.20 -8.29 5.60
CA MET A 92 -7.14 -8.86 6.60
C MET A 92 -8.33 -9.57 5.94
N LYS A 93 -8.78 -9.09 4.78
CA LYS A 93 -9.89 -9.67 4.01
C LYS A 93 -9.47 -10.76 3.03
N ASN A 94 -8.18 -11.14 3.01
CA ASN A 94 -7.60 -12.08 2.04
C ASN A 94 -7.82 -11.64 0.59
N ALA A 95 -7.69 -10.34 0.33
CA ALA A 95 -7.66 -9.74 -0.99
C ALA A 95 -6.28 -9.12 -1.24
N ASP A 96 -5.84 -9.06 -2.49
CA ASP A 96 -4.52 -8.55 -2.85
C ASP A 96 -4.55 -7.29 -3.74
N VAL A 97 -3.37 -6.76 -4.06
CA VAL A 97 -3.22 -5.60 -4.96
C VAL A 97 -3.71 -5.93 -6.38
N GLY A 98 -3.64 -7.20 -6.79
CA GLY A 98 -4.17 -7.69 -8.05
C GLY A 98 -5.70 -7.52 -8.13
N ASP A 99 -6.42 -7.89 -7.07
CA ASP A 99 -7.86 -7.69 -6.93
C ASP A 99 -8.23 -6.20 -7.03
N LEU A 100 -7.54 -5.35 -6.26
CA LEU A 100 -7.74 -3.89 -6.31
C LEU A 100 -7.49 -3.33 -7.72
N ARG A 101 -6.42 -3.75 -8.38
CA ARG A 101 -6.10 -3.32 -9.74
C ARG A 101 -7.12 -3.80 -10.76
N ALA A 102 -7.66 -5.01 -10.62
CA ALA A 102 -8.71 -5.50 -11.50
C ALA A 102 -9.94 -4.58 -11.42
N GLU A 103 -10.34 -4.21 -10.21
CA GLU A 103 -11.46 -3.31 -9.95
C GLU A 103 -11.18 -1.88 -10.47
N LEU A 104 -9.96 -1.36 -10.28
CA LEU A 104 -9.55 -0.06 -10.84
C LEU A 104 -9.52 -0.06 -12.38
N ARG A 105 -9.02 -1.13 -13.02
CA ARG A 105 -9.02 -1.26 -14.49
C ARG A 105 -10.43 -1.24 -15.05
N ALA A 106 -11.41 -1.80 -14.34
CA ALA A 106 -12.81 -1.78 -14.76
C ALA A 106 -13.47 -0.38 -14.73
N ARG A 107 -12.83 0.63 -14.09
CA ARG A 107 -13.30 2.03 -14.03
C ARG A 107 -12.72 2.93 -15.12
N ARG A 108 -11.73 2.44 -15.87
CA ARG A 108 -11.09 3.17 -16.98
C ARG A 108 -11.87 2.96 -18.27
#